data_AF-A0A089WVY3-F1
#
_entry.id   AF-A0A089WVY3-F1
#
_cell.length_a   1.000
_cell.length_b   1.000
_cell.length_c   1.000
_cell.angle_alpha   90.00
_cell.angle_beta   90.00
_cell.angle_gamma   90.00
#
_symmetry.space_group_name_H-M   'P 1'
#
loop_
_entity.id
_entity.type
_entity.pdbx_description
1 polymer ?
#
loop_
_entity_poly.entity_id
_entity_poly.type
_entity_poly.pdbx_seq_one_letter_code
_entity_poly.pdbx_strand_id
1 'polypeptide(L)'
;LHPAQPKMFKKKGDKEYSEFKFETYYDDVLFKGKSAKELDASKFEDAALFTPSAFGTGRKYTFKKEFKPSKVTFDKKDVGKADKAKYLDVFVFVSADSKKVVRLDYFYTGDSRLKETYFELKDDKWVQMSQADANKA
;
A
#
# COMPACT_ATOMS: atom_id res chain seq x y z
N LEU A 1 -14.36 -21.73 -4.72
CA LEU A 1 -14.20 -20.85 -3.55
C LEU A 1 -14.24 -19.40 -4.02
N HIS A 2 -15.12 -18.57 -3.46
CA HIS A 2 -15.08 -17.12 -3.70
C HIS A 2 -14.00 -16.49 -2.81
N PRO A 3 -13.17 -15.56 -3.31
CA PRO A 3 -12.20 -14.86 -2.48
C PRO A 3 -12.91 -14.06 -1.37
N ALA A 4 -12.38 -14.14 -0.16
CA ALA A 4 -12.98 -13.54 1.04
C ALA A 4 -13.06 -12.01 0.94
N GLN A 5 -14.14 -11.44 1.49
CA GLN A 5 -14.27 -10.00 1.72
C GLN A 5 -13.97 -9.70 3.20
N PRO A 6 -13.21 -8.63 3.50
CA PRO A 6 -12.91 -8.25 4.87
C PRO A 6 -14.21 -7.80 5.57
N LYS A 7 -14.60 -8.49 6.64
CA LYS A 7 -15.62 -8.00 7.57
C LYS A 7 -14.93 -7.35 8.75
N MET A 8 -15.40 -6.17 9.14
CA MET A 8 -14.94 -5.50 10.35
C MET A 8 -16.11 -5.25 11.29
N PHE A 9 -15.81 -5.27 12.58
CA PHE A 9 -16.79 -5.07 13.63
C PHE A 9 -16.28 -4.01 14.58
N LYS A 10 -17.17 -3.08 14.95
CA LYS A 10 -16.91 -2.07 15.97
C LYS A 10 -17.68 -2.45 17.24
N LYS A 11 -16.98 -2.51 18.37
CA LYS A 11 -17.60 -2.72 19.69
C LYS A 11 -18.50 -1.51 20.01
N LYS A 12 -19.76 -1.77 20.37
CA LYS A 12 -20.72 -0.76 20.83
C LYS A 12 -21.01 -0.84 22.33
N GLY A 13 -20.86 -2.02 22.92
CA GLY A 13 -21.03 -2.28 24.35
C GLY A 13 -20.32 -3.57 24.74
N ASP A 14 -20.45 -4.01 25.99
CA ASP A 14 -19.65 -5.14 26.52
C ASP A 14 -19.81 -6.46 25.77
N LYS A 15 -20.98 -6.69 25.16
CA LYS A 15 -21.28 -7.89 24.35
C LYS A 15 -21.91 -7.56 23.00
N GLU A 16 -21.87 -6.30 22.57
CA GLU A 16 -22.50 -5.85 21.33
C GLU A 16 -21.46 -5.34 20.34
N TYR A 17 -21.51 -5.89 19.13
CA TYR A 17 -20.69 -5.50 18.00
C TYR A 17 -21.60 -5.21 16.81
N SER A 18 -21.31 -4.14 16.10
CA SER A 18 -21.95 -3.87 14.81
C SER A 18 -20.95 -4.02 13.70
N GLU A 19 -21.39 -4.54 12.55
CA GLU A 19 -20.59 -4.52 11.34
C GLU A 19 -20.21 -3.07 10.98
N PHE A 20 -18.95 -2.89 10.59
CA PHE A 20 -18.34 -1.61 10.28
C PHE A 20 -17.69 -1.70 8.91
N LYS A 21 -17.98 -0.73 8.04
CA LYS A 21 -17.46 -0.74 6.68
C LYS A 21 -15.98 -0.38 6.67
N PHE A 22 -15.19 -1.11 5.89
CA PHE A 22 -13.76 -0.83 5.74
C PHE A 22 -13.51 0.58 5.19
N GLU A 23 -14.35 1.04 4.27
CA GLU A 23 -14.26 2.38 3.70
C GLU A 23 -14.37 3.48 4.75
N THR A 24 -15.24 3.28 5.75
CA THR A 24 -15.42 4.20 6.88
C THR A 24 -14.21 4.16 7.80
N TYR A 25 -13.68 2.97 8.10
CA TYR A 25 -12.44 2.84 8.89
C TYR A 25 -11.25 3.55 8.26
N TYR A 26 -11.11 3.45 6.93
CA TYR A 26 -10.03 4.08 6.19
C TYR A 26 -9.96 5.59 6.46
N ASP A 27 -11.10 6.28 6.33
CA ASP A 27 -11.16 7.73 6.47
C ASP A 27 -11.31 8.18 7.93
N ASP A 28 -12.07 7.46 8.76
CA ASP A 28 -12.42 7.90 10.12
C ASP A 28 -11.45 7.41 11.20
N VAL A 29 -10.61 6.42 10.90
CA VAL A 29 -9.67 5.83 11.86
C VAL A 29 -8.24 5.88 11.33
N LEU A 30 -7.96 5.22 10.21
CA LEU A 30 -6.60 5.07 9.70
C LEU A 30 -5.99 6.41 9.25
N PHE A 31 -6.75 7.20 8.50
CA PHE A 31 -6.34 8.50 7.97
C PHE A 31 -7.15 9.66 8.53
N LYS A 32 -7.71 9.51 9.73
CA LYS A 32 -8.50 10.55 10.38
C LYS A 32 -7.74 11.87 10.44
N GLY A 33 -8.33 12.93 9.89
CA GLY A 33 -7.75 14.28 9.88
C GLY A 33 -6.53 14.46 8.95
N LYS A 34 -6.11 13.42 8.23
CA LYS A 34 -4.99 13.51 7.28
C LYS A 34 -5.48 13.96 5.91
N SER A 35 -4.77 14.92 5.32
CA SER A 35 -5.04 15.39 3.96
C SER A 35 -4.67 14.33 2.92
N ALA A 36 -5.40 14.29 1.81
CA ALA A 36 -5.02 13.50 0.64
C ALA A 36 -3.84 14.14 -0.09
N LYS A 37 -2.77 13.39 -0.37
CA LYS A 37 -1.62 13.84 -1.16
C LYS A 37 -1.09 12.72 -2.04
N GLU A 38 -0.43 13.09 -3.13
CA GLU A 38 0.37 12.14 -3.91
C GLU A 38 1.61 11.73 -3.11
N LEU A 39 1.91 10.43 -3.12
CA LEU A 39 3.14 9.88 -2.57
C LEU A 39 4.11 9.55 -3.70
N ASP A 40 5.25 10.24 -3.72
CA ASP A 40 6.39 9.88 -4.57
C ASP A 40 7.29 8.88 -3.83
N ALA A 41 7.15 7.61 -4.19
CA ALA A 41 7.86 6.50 -3.58
C ALA A 41 9.34 6.45 -3.97
N SER A 42 9.82 7.24 -4.95
CA SER A 42 11.27 7.30 -5.22
C SER A 42 12.03 8.02 -4.10
N LYS A 43 11.33 8.79 -3.26
CA LYS A 43 11.85 9.39 -2.03
C LYS A 43 11.89 8.41 -0.85
N PHE A 44 12.04 7.10 -1.11
CA PHE A 44 12.03 6.08 -0.07
C PHE A 44 13.15 6.22 0.97
N GLU A 45 14.22 6.94 0.66
CA GLU A 45 15.30 7.25 1.60
C GLU A 45 15.01 8.47 2.48
N ASP A 46 13.96 9.25 2.19
CA ASP A 46 13.52 10.35 3.05
C ASP A 46 12.95 9.78 4.35
N ALA A 47 13.72 9.91 5.42
CA ALA A 47 13.36 9.43 6.75
C ALA A 47 12.12 10.15 7.34
N ALA A 48 11.68 11.29 6.81
CA ALA A 48 10.41 11.89 7.18
C ALA A 48 9.21 11.13 6.60
N LEU A 49 9.41 10.42 5.48
CA LEU A 49 8.35 9.72 4.75
C LEU A 49 8.38 8.21 4.97
N PHE A 50 9.55 7.60 5.12
CA PHE A 50 9.71 6.15 5.19
C PHE A 50 10.53 5.68 6.38
N THR A 51 10.24 4.47 6.84
CA THR A 51 11.03 3.75 7.85
C THR A 51 11.77 2.59 7.18
N PRO A 52 13.12 2.59 7.17
CA PRO A 52 13.89 1.49 6.64
C PRO A 52 13.92 0.30 7.61
N SER A 53 14.02 -0.91 7.07
CA SER A 53 14.23 -2.16 7.78
C SER A 53 15.05 -3.12 6.93
N ALA A 54 15.79 -4.03 7.56
CA ALA A 54 16.50 -5.09 6.83
C ALA A 54 15.50 -6.04 6.16
N PHE A 55 15.82 -6.49 4.94
CA PHE A 55 15.00 -7.45 4.21
C PHE A 55 15.89 -8.34 3.33
N GLY A 56 16.13 -9.58 3.75
CA GLY A 56 17.13 -10.44 3.13
C GLY A 56 18.50 -9.77 3.14
N THR A 57 19.16 -9.71 1.98
CA THR A 57 20.41 -8.96 1.77
C THR A 57 20.20 -7.48 1.42
N GLY A 58 18.94 -7.06 1.23
CA GLY A 58 18.54 -5.71 0.87
C GLY A 58 17.84 -4.95 2.01
N ARG A 59 17.03 -3.96 1.62
CA ARG A 59 16.23 -3.13 2.54
C ARG A 59 14.78 -3.03 2.09
N LYS A 60 13.89 -2.94 3.07
CA LYS A 60 12.49 -2.58 2.89
C LYS A 60 12.23 -1.23 3.54
N TYR A 61 11.63 -0.32 2.79
CA TYR A 61 11.22 1.01 3.23
C TYR A 61 9.69 1.03 3.32
N THR A 62 9.16 1.30 4.50
CA THR A 62 7.71 1.34 4.76
C THR A 62 7.26 2.79 4.90
N PHE A 63 6.24 3.21 4.15
CA PHE A 63 5.67 4.55 4.27
C PHE A 63 5.08 4.77 5.67
N LYS A 64 5.42 5.91 6.31
CA LYS A 64 5.00 6.26 7.68
C LYS A 64 3.54 6.69 7.80
N LYS A 65 2.80 6.76 6.69
CA LYS A 65 1.39 7.19 6.65
C LYS A 65 1.20 8.62 7.15
N GLU A 66 2.18 9.51 6.97
CA GLU A 66 2.10 10.92 7.38
C GLU A 66 0.89 11.65 6.76
N PHE A 67 0.43 11.18 5.61
CA PHE A 67 -0.77 11.65 4.92
C PHE A 67 -1.51 10.50 4.23
N LYS A 68 -2.72 10.78 3.74
CA LYS A 68 -3.56 9.82 3.00
C LYS A 68 -3.11 9.75 1.54
N PRO A 69 -2.53 8.64 1.04
CA PRO A 69 -2.10 8.58 -0.35
C PRO A 69 -3.32 8.62 -1.29
N SER A 70 -3.39 9.61 -2.18
CA SER A 70 -4.38 9.65 -3.26
C SER A 70 -3.88 8.94 -4.53
N LYS A 71 -2.56 8.88 -4.69
CA LYS A 71 -1.85 8.31 -5.82
C LYS A 71 -0.44 7.95 -5.37
N VAL A 72 0.12 6.88 -5.94
CA VAL A 72 1.52 6.51 -5.73
C VAL A 72 2.27 6.64 -7.06
N THR A 73 3.35 7.40 -7.04
CA THR A 73 4.27 7.54 -8.15
C THR A 73 5.67 7.12 -7.73
N PHE A 74 6.56 6.91 -8.70
CA PHE A 74 7.98 6.72 -8.49
C PHE A 74 8.70 7.42 -9.63
N ASP A 75 9.48 8.47 -9.32
CA ASP A 75 10.13 9.32 -10.32
C ASP A 75 9.13 9.84 -11.38
N LYS A 76 8.00 10.38 -10.89
CA LYS A 76 6.87 10.92 -11.69
C LYS A 76 6.11 9.90 -12.53
N LYS A 77 6.37 8.60 -12.37
CA LYS A 77 5.66 7.52 -13.06
C LYS A 77 4.65 6.86 -12.15
N ASP A 78 3.46 6.60 -12.67
CA ASP A 78 2.39 5.98 -11.90
C ASP A 78 2.76 4.55 -11.53
N VAL A 79 2.60 4.20 -10.25
CA VAL A 79 2.72 2.82 -9.77
C VAL A 79 1.32 2.29 -9.53
N GLY A 80 0.87 1.40 -10.42
CA GLY A 80 -0.49 0.86 -10.40
C GLY A 80 -1.55 1.89 -10.78
N LYS A 81 -2.82 1.53 -10.54
CA LYS A 81 -3.97 2.39 -10.83
C LYS A 81 -4.54 2.94 -9.53
N ALA A 82 -4.64 4.26 -9.43
CA ALA A 82 -5.25 4.91 -8.28
C ALA A 82 -6.79 4.82 -8.29
N ASP A 83 -7.41 4.59 -9.45
CA ASP A 83 -8.86 4.43 -9.55
C ASP A 83 -9.34 3.27 -8.66
N LYS A 84 -10.33 3.56 -7.80
CA LYS A 84 -10.91 2.63 -6.83
C LYS A 84 -9.93 2.07 -5.79
N ALA A 85 -8.72 2.61 -5.66
CA ALA A 85 -7.74 2.19 -4.67
C ALA A 85 -7.77 3.09 -3.42
N LYS A 86 -7.97 2.49 -2.24
CA LYS A 86 -7.73 3.12 -0.94
C LYS A 86 -6.44 2.54 -0.34
N TYR A 87 -5.31 3.22 -0.52
CA TYR A 87 -3.97 2.74 -0.15
C TYR A 87 -3.75 2.69 1.36
N LEU A 88 -3.48 1.49 1.87
CA LEU A 88 -3.26 1.20 3.29
C LEU A 88 -1.79 1.31 3.67
N ASP A 89 -0.93 0.74 2.83
CA ASP A 89 0.52 0.76 2.99
C ASP A 89 1.19 0.80 1.63
N VAL A 90 2.37 1.41 1.62
CA VAL A 90 3.26 1.48 0.45
C VAL A 90 4.64 1.06 0.92
N PHE A 91 5.22 0.09 0.24
CA PHE A 91 6.56 -0.41 0.52
C PHE A 91 7.45 -0.28 -0.71
N VAL A 92 8.70 0.09 -0.48
CA VAL A 92 9.76 0.00 -1.49
C VAL A 92 10.79 -1.00 -1.01
N PHE A 93 11.01 -2.05 -1.79
CA PHE A 93 12.08 -3.01 -1.58
C PHE A 93 13.25 -2.63 -2.47
N VAL A 94 14.46 -2.63 -1.91
CA VAL A 94 15.71 -2.40 -2.64
C VAL A 94 16.62 -3.58 -2.37
N SER A 95 16.91 -4.35 -3.41
CA SER A 95 17.82 -5.49 -3.35
C SER A 95 19.29 -5.04 -3.27
N ALA A 96 20.21 -5.97 -3.03
CA ALA A 96 21.65 -5.69 -3.03
C ALA A 96 22.17 -5.23 -4.40
N ASP A 97 21.54 -5.65 -5.50
CA ASP A 97 21.86 -5.20 -6.87
C ASP A 97 21.07 -3.94 -7.29
N SER A 98 20.51 -3.22 -6.32
CA SER A 98 19.78 -1.95 -6.51
C SER A 98 18.49 -2.03 -7.34
N LYS A 99 17.98 -3.24 -7.63
CA LYS A 99 16.63 -3.43 -8.17
C LYS A 99 15.61 -2.97 -7.15
N LYS A 100 14.50 -2.44 -7.66
CA LYS A 100 13.43 -1.86 -6.85
C LYS A 100 12.12 -2.52 -7.18
N VAL A 101 11.40 -2.92 -6.14
CA VAL A 101 10.03 -3.41 -6.22
C VAL A 101 9.17 -2.52 -5.35
N VAL A 102 8.06 -2.04 -5.89
CA VAL A 102 7.07 -1.31 -5.09
C VAL A 102 5.92 -2.26 -4.80
N ARG A 103 5.55 -2.38 -3.52
CA ARG A 103 4.35 -3.11 -3.10
C ARG A 103 3.31 -2.13 -2.61
N LEU A 104 2.10 -2.27 -3.13
CA LEU A 104 0.92 -1.52 -2.73
C LEU A 104 -0.04 -2.45 -2.01
N ASP A 105 -0.37 -2.10 -0.78
CA ASP A 105 -1.46 -2.72 -0.04
C ASP A 105 -2.64 -1.75 -0.05
N TYR A 106 -3.78 -2.18 -0.57
CA TYR A 106 -4.92 -1.28 -0.74
C TYR A 106 -6.24 -2.01 -0.65
N PHE A 107 -7.29 -1.30 -0.22
CA PHE A 107 -8.66 -1.75 -0.39
C PHE A 107 -9.16 -1.32 -1.76
N TYR A 108 -9.60 -2.27 -2.57
CA TYR A 108 -10.17 -2.01 -3.89
C TYR A 108 -11.68 -1.94 -3.81
N THR A 109 -12.23 -0.74 -4.04
CA THR A 109 -13.68 -0.49 -3.89
C THR A 109 -14.51 -1.19 -4.97
N GLY A 110 -13.90 -1.58 -6.10
CA GLY A 110 -14.62 -2.26 -7.19
C GLY A 110 -15.08 -3.68 -6.87
N ASP A 111 -14.39 -4.40 -5.99
CA ASP A 111 -14.80 -5.75 -5.52
C ASP A 111 -14.87 -5.86 -3.98
N SER A 112 -14.62 -4.74 -3.28
CA SER A 112 -14.59 -4.63 -1.82
C SER A 112 -13.60 -5.59 -1.16
N ARG A 113 -12.39 -5.71 -1.70
CA ARG A 113 -11.34 -6.60 -1.15
C ARG A 113 -10.02 -5.89 -0.90
N LEU A 114 -9.26 -6.44 0.04
CA LEU A 114 -7.86 -6.08 0.24
C LEU A 114 -7.02 -6.71 -0.88
N LYS A 115 -6.13 -5.92 -1.44
CA LYS A 115 -5.18 -6.31 -2.47
C LYS A 115 -3.77 -6.02 -1.97
N GLU A 116 -2.91 -6.98 -2.18
CA GLU A 116 -1.46 -6.87 -2.05
C GLU A 116 -0.92 -7.02 -3.47
N THR A 117 -0.20 -6.03 -3.98
CA THR A 117 0.24 -6.04 -5.38
C THR A 117 1.65 -5.51 -5.51
N TYR A 118 2.47 -6.21 -6.28
CA TYR A 118 3.88 -5.93 -6.49
C TYR A 118 4.08 -5.35 -7.88
N PHE A 119 5.00 -4.39 -8.00
CA PHE A 119 5.33 -3.72 -9.24
C PHE A 119 6.83 -3.68 -9.44
N GLU A 120 7.26 -3.88 -10.68
CA GLU A 120 8.63 -3.69 -11.16
C GLU A 120 8.65 -2.67 -12.31
N LEU A 121 9.78 -2.00 -12.50
CA LEU A 121 9.98 -1.09 -13.62
C LEU A 121 10.48 -1.88 -14.84
N LYS A 122 9.68 -1.88 -15.92
CA LYS A 122 10.03 -2.45 -17.23
C LYS A 122 9.70 -1.46 -18.33
N ASP A 123 10.63 -1.24 -19.25
CA ASP A 123 10.47 -0.33 -20.39
C ASP A 123 9.87 1.03 -19.98
N ASP A 124 10.42 1.60 -18.91
CA ASP A 124 10.03 2.89 -18.34
C ASP A 124 8.59 2.95 -17.75
N LYS A 125 7.99 1.79 -17.47
CA LYS A 125 6.65 1.67 -16.85
C LYS A 125 6.66 0.70 -15.67
N TRP A 126 5.94 1.07 -14.61
CA TRP A 126 5.70 0.16 -13.49
C TRP A 126 4.61 -0.83 -13.85
N VAL A 127 4.99 -2.09 -13.99
CA VAL A 127 4.09 -3.19 -14.36
C VAL A 127 3.86 -4.09 -13.17
N GLN A 128 2.63 -4.57 -13.01
CA GLN A 128 2.30 -5.52 -11.96
C GLN A 128 3.02 -6.85 -12.22
N MET A 129 3.58 -7.42 -11.15
CA MET A 129 4.24 -8.73 -11.18
C MET A 129 3.61 -9.68 -10.16
N SER A 130 3.89 -10.99 -10.30
CA SER A 130 3.47 -11.98 -9.33
C SER A 130 4.32 -11.89 -8.06
N GLN A 131 3.78 -12.31 -6.91
CA GLN A 131 4.57 -12.41 -5.68
C GLN A 131 5.74 -13.41 -5.84
N ALA A 132 5.53 -14.49 -6.59
CA ALA A 132 6.58 -15.48 -6.85
C ALA A 132 7.76 -14.89 -7.62
N ASP A 133 7.51 -13.96 -8.54
CA ASP A 133 8.57 -13.24 -9.25
C ASP A 133 9.18 -12.15 -8.36
N ALA A 134 8.37 -11.46 -7.55
CA ALA A 134 8.86 -10.45 -6.60
C ALA A 134 9.81 -11.05 -5.55
N ASN A 135 9.57 -12.29 -5.12
CA ASN A 135 10.44 -12.98 -4.16
C ASN A 135 11.80 -13.41 -4.74
N LYS A 136 11.97 -13.36 -6.07
CA LYS A 136 13.24 -13.65 -6.76
C LYS A 136 14.03 -12.38 -7.07
N ALA A 137 13.42 -11.21 -6.88
CA ALA A 137 13.96 -9.91 -7.29
C ALA A 137 15.06 -9.42 -6.35
#